data_AF-X0UGR4-F1
#
_entry.id   AF-X0UGR4-F1
#
_cell.length_a   1.000
_cell.length_b   1.000
_cell.length_c   1.000
_cell.angle_alpha   90.00
_cell.angle_beta   90.00
_cell.angle_gamma   90.00
#
_symmetry.space_group_name_H-M   'P 1'
#
loop_
_entity.id
_entity.type
_entity.pdbx_description
1 polymer ?
#
loop_
_entity_poly.entity_id
_entity_poly.type
_entity_poly.pdbx_seq_one_letter_code
_entity_poly.pdbx_strand_id
1 'polypeptide(L)'
;PSLGQNGPARNRCHTLRHLVSVVPVHLAATAIAVGVVFAGLGAAQAAAPSRVPDDQKPRLVAMTDIGGDPDDQQSMVRFLLYTCDYQVEGFCTGFGHGHYKNTRPELIRKAVDAYGKVLPNLRKHRADYPSHEH
;
A
#
# COMPACT_ATOMS: atom_id res chain seq x y z
N PRO A 1 46.12 92.25 37.78
CA PRO A 1 44.75 91.66 37.78
C PRO A 1 44.79 90.27 38.47
N SER A 2 44.89 90.22 39.80
CA SER A 2 43.79 90.29 40.79
C SER A 2 42.93 89.02 40.87
N LEU A 3 43.15 88.25 41.95
CA LEU A 3 42.19 87.46 42.75
C LEU A 3 41.55 86.26 42.01
N GLY A 4 41.43 85.04 42.53
CA GLY A 4 41.59 84.53 43.88
C GLY A 4 40.71 83.27 44.00
N GLN A 5 41.30 82.19 44.52
CA GLN A 5 40.74 81.31 45.54
C GLN A 5 39.56 80.32 45.26
N ASN A 6 39.86 79.05 45.63
CA ASN A 6 39.07 78.10 46.44
C ASN A 6 38.02 77.15 45.81
N GLY A 7 38.26 75.84 46.01
CA GLY A 7 37.31 74.98 46.72
C GLY A 7 36.74 73.74 45.99
N PRO A 8 36.44 72.62 46.69
CA PRO A 8 36.37 71.27 46.12
C PRO A 8 34.93 70.71 45.94
N ALA A 9 34.75 69.72 45.05
CA ALA A 9 33.56 68.85 44.97
C ALA A 9 34.00 67.45 44.49
N ARG A 10 34.12 66.38 45.31
CA ARG A 10 33.13 65.57 46.05
C ARG A 10 32.06 64.88 45.18
N ASN A 11 32.02 63.54 45.36
CA ASN A 11 30.87 62.61 45.25
C ASN A 11 30.44 62.17 43.84
N ARG A 12 29.95 60.96 43.58
CA ARG A 12 29.93 59.62 44.20
C ARG A 12 28.98 58.82 43.26
N CYS A 13 29.35 57.62 42.84
CA CYS A 13 28.40 56.53 42.62
C CYS A 13 29.27 55.26 42.52
N HIS A 14 29.47 54.55 43.63
CA HIS A 14 28.67 53.41 44.07
C HIS A 14 28.61 52.27 43.03
N THR A 15 28.82 50.99 43.30
CA THR A 15 29.18 50.20 44.49
C THR A 15 28.89 48.75 44.08
N LEU A 16 29.85 47.83 44.25
CA LEU A 16 29.66 46.39 44.55
C LEU A 16 28.92 45.55 43.47
N ARG A 17 28.95 44.22 43.41
CA ARG A 17 29.64 43.11 44.10
C ARG A 17 29.39 41.88 43.21
N HIS A 18 30.25 40.89 43.35
CA HIS A 18 30.06 39.49 42.98
C HIS A 18 28.62 38.98 43.09
N LEU A 19 28.22 38.04 42.22
CA LEU A 19 27.61 36.79 42.68
C LEU A 19 27.66 35.71 41.58
N VAL A 20 28.17 34.55 41.97
CA VAL A 20 28.15 33.28 41.22
C VAL A 20 26.70 32.82 41.10
N SER A 21 26.24 32.49 39.89
CA SER A 21 24.91 31.91 39.67
C SER A 21 25.03 30.40 39.44
N VAL A 22 24.46 29.64 40.39
CA VAL A 22 24.24 28.20 40.35
C VAL A 22 23.01 27.96 39.47
N VAL A 23 23.16 27.17 38.40
CA VAL A 23 22.05 26.79 37.51
C VAL A 23 21.27 25.62 38.14
N PRO A 24 19.94 25.68 38.30
CA PRO A 24 19.19 24.63 38.97
C PRO A 24 18.91 23.44 38.05
N VAL A 25 19.31 22.26 38.53
CA VAL A 25 19.07 20.93 37.95
C VAL A 25 17.64 20.49 38.27
N HIS A 26 16.61 20.94 37.54
CA HIS A 26 15.25 20.35 37.69
C HIS A 26 14.37 20.33 36.42
N LEU A 27 14.87 20.68 35.23
CA LEU A 27 14.05 20.76 34.01
C LEU A 27 14.32 19.64 32.98
N ALA A 28 14.73 18.44 33.41
CA ALA A 28 14.98 17.31 32.50
C ALA A 28 13.93 16.19 32.57
N ALA A 29 13.02 16.21 33.57
CA ALA A 29 12.17 15.06 33.87
C ALA A 29 10.81 15.02 33.11
N THR A 30 10.44 16.06 32.36
CA THR A 30 9.12 16.12 31.68
C THR A 30 9.16 15.87 30.17
N ALA A 31 10.34 15.80 29.55
CA ALA A 31 10.44 15.55 28.10
C ALA A 31 10.39 14.05 27.73
N ILE A 32 10.64 13.15 28.68
CA ILE A 32 10.72 11.71 28.40
C ILE A 32 9.33 11.05 28.36
N ALA A 33 8.32 11.61 29.05
CA ALA A 33 6.99 11.01 29.14
C ALA A 33 6.12 11.23 27.88
N VAL A 34 6.42 12.23 27.04
CA VAL A 34 5.63 12.52 25.82
C VAL A 34 6.08 11.67 24.62
N GLY A 35 7.36 11.30 24.56
CA GLY A 35 7.91 10.47 23.47
C GLY A 35 7.46 9.01 23.51
N VAL A 36 7.06 8.50 24.68
CA VAL A 36 6.65 7.09 24.85
C VAL A 36 5.19 6.86 24.44
N VAL A 37 4.33 7.88 24.50
CA VAL A 37 2.91 7.74 24.15
C VAL A 37 2.69 7.61 22.63
N PHE A 38 3.58 8.17 21.80
CA PHE A 38 3.52 8.01 20.34
C PHE A 38 4.07 6.66 19.83
N ALA A 39 4.80 5.90 20.65
CA ALA A 39 5.35 4.60 20.26
C ALA A 39 4.33 3.45 20.37
N GLY A 40 3.16 3.70 20.95
CA GLY A 40 2.12 2.69 21.22
C GLY A 40 1.11 2.47 20.10
N LEU A 41 1.16 3.24 19.00
CA LEU A 41 0.29 3.02 17.85
C LEU A 41 0.83 1.87 16.99
N GLY A 42 0.67 0.65 17.49
CA GLY A 42 0.95 -0.57 16.74
C GLY A 42 0.21 -0.52 15.41
N ALA A 43 0.96 -0.53 14.31
CA ALA A 43 0.38 -0.64 12.98
C ALA A 43 -0.49 -1.90 12.95
N ALA A 44 -1.80 -1.73 12.77
CA ALA A 44 -2.68 -2.83 12.46
C ALA A 44 -2.20 -3.43 11.14
N GLN A 45 -1.46 -4.54 11.23
CA GLN A 45 -1.01 -5.27 10.06
C GLN A 45 -2.27 -5.82 9.39
N ALA A 46 -2.71 -5.18 8.31
CA ALA A 46 -3.79 -5.71 7.49
C ALA A 46 -3.41 -7.13 7.08
N ALA A 47 -4.25 -8.11 7.46
CA ALA A 47 -4.04 -9.49 7.06
C ALA A 47 -4.00 -9.55 5.53
N ALA A 48 -2.91 -10.05 4.97
CA ALA A 48 -2.82 -10.26 3.54
C ALA A 48 -3.93 -11.23 3.11
N PRO A 49 -4.52 -11.04 1.91
CA PRO A 49 -5.48 -12.00 1.38
C PRO A 49 -4.87 -13.41 1.36
N SER A 50 -5.65 -14.40 1.79
CA SER A 50 -5.26 -15.80 1.72
C SER A 50 -4.94 -16.15 0.25
N ARG A 51 -3.73 -16.66 0.01
CA ARG A 51 -3.25 -17.09 -1.31
C ARG A 51 -2.88 -18.56 -1.26
N VAL A 52 -3.22 -19.29 -2.30
CA VAL A 52 -2.71 -20.66 -2.51
C VAL A 52 -1.28 -20.54 -3.05
N PRO A 53 -0.27 -21.19 -2.42
CA PRO A 53 1.08 -21.24 -2.98
C PRO A 53 1.06 -21.78 -4.41
N ASP A 54 1.88 -21.22 -5.31
CA ASP A 54 1.82 -21.57 -6.73
C ASP A 54 2.01 -23.07 -6.97
N ASP A 55 2.93 -23.73 -6.26
CA ASP A 55 3.18 -25.17 -6.32
C ASP A 55 2.03 -26.05 -5.79
N GLN A 56 1.07 -25.45 -5.11
CA GLN A 56 -0.12 -26.12 -4.56
C GLN A 56 -1.40 -25.81 -5.35
N LYS A 57 -1.35 -24.86 -6.30
CA LYS A 57 -2.49 -24.54 -7.16
C LYS A 57 -2.80 -25.74 -8.08
N PRO A 58 -4.06 -26.20 -8.14
CA PRO A 58 -4.44 -27.25 -9.08
C PRO A 58 -4.18 -26.81 -10.52
N ARG A 59 -3.61 -27.72 -11.33
CA ARG A 59 -3.40 -27.53 -12.77
C ARG A 59 -4.70 -27.82 -13.52
N LEU A 60 -5.14 -26.90 -14.37
CA LEU A 60 -6.45 -26.96 -14.98
C LEU A 60 -6.40 -26.65 -16.48
N VAL A 61 -7.04 -27.50 -17.27
CA VAL A 61 -7.44 -27.22 -18.66
C VAL A 61 -8.96 -27.17 -18.70
N ALA A 62 -9.53 -26.08 -19.21
CA ALA A 62 -10.97 -25.92 -19.32
C ALA A 62 -11.43 -26.18 -20.77
N MET A 63 -12.48 -26.97 -20.95
CA MET A 63 -13.14 -27.18 -22.24
C MET A 63 -14.57 -26.65 -22.19
N THR A 64 -14.99 -25.91 -23.23
CA THR A 64 -16.33 -25.31 -23.34
C THR A 64 -16.79 -25.32 -24.78
N ASP A 65 -18.08 -25.50 -25.01
CA ASP A 65 -18.75 -25.31 -26.29
C ASP A 65 -19.28 -23.88 -26.48
N ILE A 66 -18.49 -22.91 -26.04
CA ILE A 66 -18.79 -21.48 -26.03
C ILE A 66 -19.40 -20.96 -27.34
N GLY A 67 -20.50 -20.22 -27.20
CA GLY A 67 -21.16 -19.52 -28.29
C GLY A 67 -22.44 -20.18 -28.80
N GLY A 68 -22.82 -21.33 -28.25
CA GLY A 68 -24.16 -21.89 -28.41
C GLY A 68 -25.14 -21.21 -27.48
N ASP A 69 -24.85 -21.30 -26.18
CA ASP A 69 -25.65 -20.71 -25.11
C ASP A 69 -24.90 -19.57 -24.41
N PRO A 70 -25.62 -18.61 -23.80
CA PRO A 70 -25.00 -17.47 -23.14
C PRO A 70 -24.27 -17.81 -21.83
N ASP A 71 -24.53 -18.97 -21.23
CA ASP A 71 -23.98 -19.41 -19.94
C ASP A 71 -22.49 -19.81 -20.01
N ASP A 72 -22.02 -20.34 -21.14
CA ASP A 72 -20.59 -20.58 -21.37
C ASP A 72 -19.76 -19.29 -21.25
N GLN A 73 -20.26 -18.19 -21.83
CA GLN A 73 -19.57 -16.91 -21.75
C GLN A 73 -19.60 -16.35 -20.32
N GLN A 74 -20.73 -16.50 -19.61
CA GLN A 74 -20.87 -16.05 -18.23
C GLN A 74 -19.96 -16.85 -17.28
N SER A 75 -19.93 -18.17 -17.45
CA SER A 75 -19.07 -19.06 -16.66
C SER A 75 -17.60 -18.84 -16.98
N MET A 76 -17.23 -18.54 -18.23
CA MET A 76 -15.87 -18.13 -18.62
C MET A 76 -15.44 -16.84 -17.92
N VAL A 77 -16.30 -15.80 -17.92
CA VAL A 77 -16.01 -14.55 -17.18
C VAL A 77 -15.81 -14.85 -15.70
N ARG A 78 -16.68 -15.65 -15.10
CA ARG A 78 -16.54 -16.05 -13.69
C ARG A 78 -15.22 -16.78 -13.47
N PHE A 79 -14.89 -17.76 -14.31
CA PHE A 79 -13.67 -18.54 -14.21
C PHE A 79 -12.42 -17.64 -14.27
N LEU A 80 -12.35 -16.69 -15.20
CA LEU A 80 -11.23 -15.75 -15.33
C LEU A 80 -10.98 -14.94 -14.04
N LEU A 81 -12.03 -14.61 -13.30
CA LEU A 81 -11.94 -13.91 -12.01
C LEU A 81 -11.47 -14.81 -10.85
N TYR A 82 -11.35 -16.12 -11.04
CA TYR A 82 -10.80 -17.06 -10.06
C TYR A 82 -9.45 -17.65 -10.49
N THR A 83 -8.88 -17.20 -11.62
CA THR A 83 -7.62 -17.72 -12.16
C THR A 83 -6.43 -17.59 -11.21
N CYS A 84 -6.47 -16.71 -10.21
CA CYS A 84 -5.44 -16.62 -9.18
C CYS A 84 -5.34 -17.86 -8.28
N ASP A 85 -6.36 -18.74 -8.25
CA ASP A 85 -6.36 -19.96 -7.44
C ASP A 85 -5.96 -21.22 -8.22
N TYR A 86 -5.68 -21.09 -9.51
CA TYR A 86 -5.39 -22.21 -10.40
C TYR A 86 -4.13 -21.96 -11.23
N GLN A 87 -3.44 -23.04 -11.60
CA GLN A 87 -2.51 -23.02 -12.72
C GLN A 87 -3.30 -23.35 -13.99
N VAL A 88 -3.74 -22.33 -14.72
CA VAL A 88 -4.50 -22.52 -15.95
C VAL A 88 -3.54 -22.81 -17.10
N GLU A 89 -3.58 -24.04 -17.59
CA GLU A 89 -2.69 -24.56 -18.63
C GLU A 89 -3.22 -24.28 -20.03
N GLY A 90 -4.53 -24.08 -20.16
CA GLY A 90 -5.14 -23.74 -21.44
C GLY A 90 -6.65 -23.88 -21.48
N PHE A 91 -7.19 -23.46 -22.62
CA PHE A 91 -8.60 -23.54 -22.95
C PHE A 91 -8.80 -24.30 -24.26
N CYS A 92 -9.81 -25.15 -24.30
CA CYS A 92 -10.20 -25.91 -25.48
C CYS A 92 -11.65 -25.59 -25.84
N THR A 93 -11.94 -25.45 -27.13
CA THR A 93 -13.31 -25.27 -27.61
C THR A 93 -13.88 -26.58 -28.16
N GLY A 94 -15.08 -26.92 -27.71
CA GLY A 94 -15.87 -28.04 -28.23
C GLY A 94 -16.96 -27.60 -29.21
N PHE A 95 -17.81 -28.55 -29.59
CA PHE A 95 -19.03 -28.29 -30.37
C PHE A 95 -20.23 -28.17 -29.45
N GLY A 96 -21.11 -27.21 -29.72
CA GLY A 96 -22.29 -26.96 -28.90
C GLY A 96 -23.55 -26.70 -29.69
N HIS A 97 -24.60 -26.36 -28.94
CA HIS A 97 -25.90 -26.04 -29.52
C HIS A 97 -25.79 -24.93 -30.58
N GLY A 98 -26.40 -25.13 -31.75
CA GLY A 98 -26.35 -24.15 -32.84
C GLY A 98 -25.01 -24.01 -33.59
N HIS A 99 -23.95 -24.78 -33.25
CA HIS A 99 -22.66 -24.71 -33.95
C HIS A 99 -21.89 -26.06 -34.00
N TYR A 100 -22.56 -27.11 -34.46
CA TYR A 100 -22.08 -28.51 -34.45
C TYR A 100 -20.90 -28.86 -35.36
N LYS A 101 -20.37 -27.92 -36.14
CA LYS A 101 -19.31 -28.18 -37.14
C LYS A 101 -18.07 -27.33 -36.98
N ASN A 102 -18.19 -26.20 -36.29
CA ASN A 102 -17.14 -25.21 -36.15
C ASN A 102 -17.01 -24.85 -34.67
N THR A 103 -15.81 -24.92 -34.15
CA THR A 103 -15.49 -24.43 -32.81
C THR A 103 -15.29 -22.90 -32.84
N ARG A 104 -15.30 -22.27 -31.67
CA ARG A 104 -15.28 -20.79 -31.53
C ARG A 104 -14.18 -20.24 -30.61
N PRO A 105 -12.89 -20.54 -30.86
CA PRO A 105 -11.79 -20.10 -29.99
C PRO A 105 -11.63 -18.58 -29.91
N GLU A 106 -12.14 -17.83 -30.90
CA GLU A 106 -12.18 -16.36 -30.89
C GLU A 106 -13.00 -15.79 -29.72
N LEU A 107 -14.04 -16.49 -29.26
CA LEU A 107 -14.83 -16.04 -28.11
C LEU A 107 -14.03 -16.14 -26.80
N ILE A 108 -13.21 -17.18 -26.66
CA ILE A 108 -12.29 -17.31 -25.52
C ILE A 108 -11.23 -16.21 -25.57
N ARG A 109 -10.60 -15.98 -26.73
CA ARG A 109 -9.62 -14.90 -26.90
C ARG A 109 -10.21 -13.54 -26.52
N LYS A 110 -11.42 -13.24 -27.00
CA LYS A 110 -12.14 -12.01 -26.65
C LYS A 110 -12.37 -11.86 -25.14
N ALA A 111 -12.69 -12.96 -24.44
CA ALA A 111 -12.85 -12.95 -22.99
C ALA A 111 -11.52 -12.72 -22.26
N VAL A 112 -10.43 -13.37 -22.70
CA VAL A 112 -9.07 -13.17 -22.17
C VAL A 112 -8.57 -11.75 -22.39
N ASP A 113 -8.79 -11.18 -23.58
CA ASP A 113 -8.46 -9.78 -23.89
C ASP A 113 -9.24 -8.80 -23.00
N ALA A 114 -10.52 -9.09 -22.74
CA ALA A 114 -11.34 -8.29 -21.82
C ALA A 114 -10.84 -8.42 -20.37
N TYR A 115 -10.43 -9.61 -19.94
CA TYR A 115 -9.77 -9.83 -18.66
C TYR A 115 -8.49 -9.01 -18.53
N GLY A 116 -7.66 -8.96 -19.58
CA GLY A 116 -6.45 -8.12 -19.62
C GLY A 116 -6.71 -6.64 -19.30
N LYS A 117 -7.84 -6.10 -19.76
CA LYS A 117 -8.24 -4.70 -19.49
C LYS A 117 -8.55 -4.43 -18.02
N VAL A 118 -9.04 -5.43 -17.28
CA VAL A 118 -9.41 -5.30 -15.86
C VAL A 118 -8.32 -5.81 -14.92
N LEU A 119 -7.33 -6.53 -15.43
CA LEU A 119 -6.20 -7.09 -14.69
C LEU A 119 -5.49 -6.07 -13.75
N PRO A 120 -5.26 -4.80 -14.14
CA PRO A 120 -4.66 -3.81 -13.24
C PRO A 120 -5.50 -3.54 -11.98
N ASN A 121 -6.84 -3.65 -12.07
CA ASN A 121 -7.71 -3.49 -10.92
C ASN A 121 -7.76 -4.76 -10.08
N LEU A 122 -7.82 -5.94 -10.70
CA LEU A 122 -7.77 -7.23 -10.00
C LEU A 122 -6.50 -7.38 -9.16
N ARG A 123 -5.36 -6.95 -9.71
CA ARG A 123 -4.05 -7.00 -9.03
C ARG A 123 -3.92 -6.07 -7.82
N LYS A 124 -4.83 -5.10 -7.64
CA LYS A 124 -4.92 -4.32 -6.39
C LYS A 124 -5.44 -5.17 -5.23
N HIS A 125 -6.20 -6.22 -5.51
CA HIS A 125 -6.77 -7.12 -4.50
C HIS A 125 -5.93 -8.38 -4.30
N ARG A 126 -5.34 -8.93 -5.38
CA ARG A 126 -4.43 -10.08 -5.33
C ARG A 126 -3.36 -9.98 -6.41
N ALA A 127 -2.09 -9.89 -6.03
CA ALA A 127 -1.00 -9.68 -6.98
C ALA A 127 -0.77 -10.88 -7.93
N ASP A 128 -1.22 -12.07 -7.54
CA ASP A 128 -0.94 -13.35 -8.19
C ASP A 128 -1.94 -13.73 -9.31
N TYR A 129 -2.78 -12.80 -9.76
CA TYR A 129 -3.55 -13.01 -10.99
C TYR A 129 -2.63 -13.17 -12.20
N PRO A 130 -2.83 -14.21 -13.03
CA PRO A 130 -1.99 -14.47 -14.18
C PRO A 130 -2.03 -13.36 -15.22
N SER A 131 -0.99 -13.33 -16.03
CA SER A 131 -0.92 -12.52 -17.25
C SER A 131 -2.03 -12.94 -18.23
N HIS A 132 -2.58 -11.99 -18.98
CA HIS A 132 -3.48 -12.29 -20.10
C HIS A 132 -2.71 -12.56 -21.41
N GLU A 133 -1.43 -12.21 -21.46
CA GLU A 133 -0.54 -12.42 -22.60
C GLU A 133 0.14 -13.77 -22.44
N HIS A 134 -0.30 -14.80 -23.17
CA HIS A 134 0.40 -16.08 -23.33
C HIS A 134 -0.12 -16.82 -24.57
#